data_AF-A0A1H1IB12-F1
#
_entry.id   AF-A0A1H1IB12-F1
#
_cell.length_a   1.000
_cell.length_b   1.000
_cell.length_c   1.000
_cell.angle_alpha   90.00
_cell.angle_beta   90.00
_cell.angle_gamma   90.00
#
_symmetry.space_group_name_H-M   'P 1'
#
loop_
_entity.id
_entity.type
_entity.pdbx_description
1 polymer ?
#
loop_
_entity_poly.entity_id
_entity_poly.type
_entity_poly.pdbx_seq_one_letter_code
_entity_poly.pdbx_strand_id
1 'polypeptide(L)'
;MTNALFASGLSRNEQKQVLKHERTNRKVGRWGAWELIQFQKGSIGRSWAADFAQAHINNVFSVLDRTLATGVRHLAITSLSGIRPSWPEMQRIKDELAGPEATAVEVYPPKEEIVDGANMYHLWIVTAPLPFTLHGRNRSTP
;
A
#
# COMPACT_ATOMS: atom_id res chain seq x y z
N MET A 1 8.12 3.65 -17.10
CA MET A 1 8.19 3.55 -15.63
C MET A 1 9.12 4.62 -15.09
N THR A 2 8.58 5.77 -14.71
CA THR A 2 9.36 6.90 -14.18
C THR A 2 9.37 6.75 -12.66
N ASN A 3 10.53 6.40 -12.08
CA ASN A 3 10.71 6.39 -10.62
C ASN A 3 10.33 7.77 -10.07
N ALA A 4 9.57 7.84 -8.97
CA ALA A 4 9.10 9.12 -8.39
C ALA A 4 10.25 10.11 -8.12
N LEU A 5 11.44 9.58 -7.85
CA LEU A 5 12.68 10.35 -7.70
C LEU A 5 13.15 11.06 -8.98
N PHE A 6 12.87 10.53 -10.18
CA PHE A 6 13.23 11.21 -11.43
C PHE A 6 12.38 12.46 -11.70
N ALA A 7 11.17 12.54 -11.12
CA ALA A 7 10.29 13.70 -11.26
C ALA A 7 10.61 14.82 -10.26
N SER A 8 11.50 14.57 -9.29
CA SER A 8 11.73 15.44 -8.12
C SER A 8 12.80 16.53 -8.30
N GLY A 9 13.42 16.65 -9.48
CA GLY A 9 14.52 17.60 -9.73
C GLY A 9 15.85 17.25 -9.02
N LEU A 10 15.88 16.17 -8.23
CA LEU A 10 17.10 15.67 -7.57
C LEU A 10 18.16 15.21 -8.58
N SER A 11 19.42 15.50 -8.28
CA SER A 11 20.56 14.95 -9.00
C SER A 11 20.62 13.42 -8.85
N ARG A 12 21.28 12.75 -9.80
CA ARG A 12 21.48 11.29 -9.73
C ARG A 12 22.15 10.83 -8.43
N ASN A 13 23.02 11.65 -7.84
CA ASN A 13 23.69 11.32 -6.59
C ASN A 13 22.73 11.40 -5.40
N GLU A 14 21.91 12.44 -5.34
CA GLU A 14 20.87 12.57 -4.31
C GLU A 14 19.86 11.42 -4.43
N GLN A 15 19.37 11.10 -5.63
CA GLN A 15 18.47 9.97 -5.84
C GLN A 15 19.06 8.65 -5.33
N LYS A 16 20.35 8.39 -5.59
CA LYS A 16 21.06 7.21 -5.05
C LYS A 16 21.14 7.23 -3.52
N GLN A 17 21.40 8.39 -2.92
CA GLN A 17 21.46 8.53 -1.46
C GLN A 17 20.09 8.26 -0.82
N VAL A 18 19.01 8.80 -1.39
CA VAL A 18 17.65 8.57 -0.87
C VAL A 18 17.30 7.09 -0.99
N LEU A 19 17.56 6.43 -2.12
CA LEU A 19 17.33 4.99 -2.28
C LEU A 19 18.18 4.14 -1.33
N LYS A 20 19.43 4.52 -1.07
CA LYS A 20 20.29 3.83 -0.09
C LYS A 20 19.74 3.95 1.32
N HIS A 21 19.23 5.13 1.67
CA HIS A 21 18.63 5.40 2.97
C HIS A 21 17.34 4.59 3.17
N GLU A 22 16.43 4.60 2.19
CA GLU A 22 15.22 3.76 2.22
C GLU A 22 15.57 2.28 2.40
N ARG A 23 16.51 1.73 1.61
CA ARG A 23 16.89 0.31 1.71
C ARG A 23 17.44 -0.05 3.08
N THR A 24 18.23 0.85 3.66
CA THR A 24 18.79 0.66 4.99
C THR A 24 17.70 0.66 6.05
N ASN A 25 16.81 1.66 6.03
CA ASN A 25 15.67 1.78 6.94
C ASN A 25 14.72 0.58 6.83
N ARG A 26 14.43 0.14 5.60
CA ARG A 26 13.62 -1.05 5.32
C ARG A 26 14.26 -2.31 5.92
N LYS A 27 15.55 -2.54 5.64
CA LYS A 27 16.29 -3.71 6.13
C LYS A 27 16.33 -3.80 7.65
N VAL A 28 16.45 -2.68 8.35
CA VAL A 28 16.52 -2.65 9.83
C VAL A 28 15.17 -2.38 10.50
N GLY A 29 14.08 -2.30 9.74
CA GLY A 29 12.73 -2.06 10.26
C GLY A 29 12.46 -0.63 10.78
N ARG A 30 13.36 0.32 10.55
CA ARG A 30 13.25 1.72 10.99
C ARG A 30 12.46 2.56 9.98
N TRP A 31 11.16 2.32 9.91
CA TRP A 31 10.30 3.02 8.94
C TRP A 31 9.99 4.46 9.36
N GLY A 32 10.02 4.75 10.67
CA GLY A 32 9.52 6.01 11.21
C GLY A 32 8.00 5.97 11.41
N ALA A 33 7.44 7.07 11.90
CA ALA A 33 6.01 7.25 12.00
C ALA A 33 5.38 7.47 10.62
N TRP A 34 4.11 7.14 10.49
CA TRP A 34 3.32 7.52 9.32
C TRP A 34 2.98 9.00 9.37
N GLU A 35 3.29 9.71 8.29
CA GLU A 35 2.81 11.05 8.00
C GLU A 35 1.58 10.95 7.10
N LEU A 36 0.48 11.60 7.49
CA LEU A 36 -0.73 11.71 6.68
C LEU A 36 -0.64 12.92 5.77
N ILE A 37 -0.70 12.68 4.47
CA ILE A 37 -0.82 13.70 3.45
C ILE A 37 -2.23 13.65 2.89
N GLN A 38 -2.89 14.81 2.81
CA GLN A 38 -4.20 14.95 2.18
C GLN A 38 -4.08 15.77 0.89
N PHE A 39 -4.90 15.41 -0.09
CA PHE A 39 -4.93 16.07 -1.39
C PHE A 39 -6.34 16.00 -1.98
N GLN A 40 -6.61 16.88 -2.94
CA GLN A 40 -7.92 16.91 -3.61
C GLN A 40 -8.12 15.64 -4.44
N LYS A 41 -9.32 15.05 -4.39
CA LYS A 41 -9.69 13.99 -5.33
C LYS A 41 -9.52 14.46 -6.78
N GLY A 42 -9.07 13.55 -7.64
CA GLY A 42 -8.74 13.83 -9.04
C GLY A 42 -7.40 14.52 -9.25
N SER A 43 -6.67 14.92 -8.19
CA SER A 43 -5.32 15.47 -8.34
C SER A 43 -4.25 14.41 -8.64
N ILE A 44 -4.52 13.13 -8.30
CA ILE A 44 -3.61 12.01 -8.50
C ILE A 44 -4.24 10.98 -9.44
N GLY A 45 -3.52 10.64 -10.51
CA GLY A 45 -3.90 9.57 -11.43
C GLY A 45 -5.18 9.84 -12.23
N ARG A 46 -5.75 8.77 -12.79
CA ARG A 46 -7.04 8.76 -13.50
C ARG A 46 -7.83 7.51 -13.07
N SER A 47 -9.13 7.45 -13.37
CA SER A 47 -9.99 6.30 -13.02
C SER A 47 -9.96 6.05 -11.50
N TRP A 48 -9.83 4.80 -11.04
CA TRP A 48 -9.81 4.43 -9.62
C TRP A 48 -8.81 5.22 -8.77
N ALA A 49 -7.69 5.64 -9.35
CA ALA A 49 -6.67 6.42 -8.63
C ALA A 49 -7.14 7.86 -8.32
N ALA A 50 -8.09 8.39 -9.09
CA ALA A 50 -8.65 9.73 -8.88
C ALA A 50 -9.50 9.81 -7.59
N ASP A 51 -9.99 8.68 -7.09
CA ASP A 51 -10.85 8.65 -5.89
C ASP A 51 -10.08 8.78 -4.58
N PHE A 52 -8.75 8.69 -4.61
CA PHE A 52 -7.93 8.90 -3.42
C PHE A 52 -7.91 10.38 -3.04
N ALA A 53 -7.92 10.61 -1.73
CA ALA A 53 -7.81 11.93 -1.14
C ALA A 53 -6.70 12.01 -0.07
N GLN A 54 -6.05 10.87 0.23
CA GLN A 54 -5.01 10.82 1.24
C GLN A 54 -3.97 9.73 0.96
N ALA A 55 -2.78 9.95 1.51
CA ALA A 55 -1.68 9.00 1.53
C ALA A 55 -1.03 8.97 2.92
N HIS A 56 -0.57 7.79 3.33
CA HIS A 56 0.30 7.61 4.50
C HIS A 56 1.71 7.37 3.99
N ILE A 57 2.67 8.17 4.43
CA ILE A 57 4.07 8.08 3.97
C ILE A 57 5.00 7.93 5.17
N ASN A 58 6.04 7.12 5.00
CA ASN A 58 7.15 7.04 5.95
C ASN A 58 8.47 6.93 5.18
N ASN A 59 9.58 6.58 5.86
CA ASN A 59 10.90 6.52 5.24
C ASN A 59 11.10 5.36 4.24
N VAL A 60 10.07 4.54 4.02
CA VAL A 60 10.13 3.34 3.18
C VAL A 60 8.95 3.24 2.20
N PHE A 61 7.73 3.42 2.70
CA PHE A 61 6.49 3.17 1.98
C PHE A 61 5.67 4.43 1.80
N SER A 62 4.92 4.45 0.70
CA SER A 62 3.80 5.37 0.47
C SER A 62 2.55 4.54 0.23
N VAL A 63 1.48 4.87 0.92
CA VAL A 63 0.21 4.13 0.91
C VAL A 63 -0.91 5.08 0.57
N LEU A 64 -1.41 5.04 -0.66
CA LEU A 64 -2.66 5.72 -1.00
C LEU A 64 -3.80 5.01 -0.28
N ASP A 65 -4.70 5.78 0.34
CA ASP A 65 -5.76 5.24 1.17
C ASP A 65 -7.12 5.87 0.84
N ARG A 66 -8.11 5.03 0.57
CA ARG A 66 -9.51 5.43 0.34
C ARG A 66 -10.45 4.45 1.02
N THR A 67 -11.60 4.96 1.45
CA THR A 67 -12.72 4.12 1.91
C THR A 67 -13.87 4.24 0.92
N LEU A 68 -14.38 3.10 0.46
CA LEU A 68 -15.53 3.04 -0.44
C LEU A 68 -16.84 3.27 0.33
N ALA A 69 -17.92 3.55 -0.39
CA ALA A 69 -19.26 3.68 0.21
C ALA A 69 -19.73 2.42 0.96
N THR A 70 -19.18 1.25 0.62
CA THR A 70 -19.43 -0.03 1.30
C THR A 70 -18.70 -0.17 2.63
N GLY A 71 -17.86 0.80 3.01
CA GLY A 71 -16.97 0.73 4.16
C GLY A 71 -15.68 -0.07 3.93
N VAL A 72 -15.55 -0.77 2.79
CA VAL A 72 -14.31 -1.43 2.39
C VAL A 72 -13.23 -0.38 2.17
N ARG A 73 -12.07 -0.57 2.81
CA ARG A 73 -10.92 0.33 2.69
C ARG A 73 -9.90 -0.25 1.73
N HIS A 74 -9.34 0.59 0.87
CA HIS A 74 -8.39 0.21 -0.16
C HIS A 74 -7.06 0.94 0.08
N LEU A 75 -6.01 0.16 0.29
CA LEU A 75 -4.65 0.62 0.46
C LEU A 75 -3.85 0.25 -0.80
N ALA A 76 -3.41 1.23 -1.58
CA ALA A 76 -2.50 1.01 -2.71
C ALA A 76 -1.08 1.39 -2.28
N ILE A 77 -0.24 0.36 -2.12
CA ILE A 77 1.05 0.43 -1.43
C ILE A 77 2.18 0.45 -2.45
N THR A 78 3.13 1.36 -2.29
CA THR A 78 4.38 1.38 -3.05
C THR A 78 5.57 1.64 -2.13
N SER A 79 6.78 1.32 -2.59
CA SER A 79 8.03 1.66 -1.92
C SER A 79 8.85 2.59 -2.80
N LEU A 80 9.70 3.41 -2.18
CA LEU A 80 10.57 4.31 -2.96
C LEU A 80 11.51 3.55 -3.90
N SER A 81 11.95 2.36 -3.49
CA SER A 81 12.79 1.48 -4.31
C SER A 81 12.04 0.75 -5.43
N GLY A 82 10.70 0.80 -5.44
CA GLY A 82 9.85 0.03 -6.34
C GLY A 82 9.87 -1.48 -6.08
N ILE A 83 10.52 -1.91 -4.99
CA ILE A 83 10.59 -3.32 -4.60
C ILE A 83 9.30 -3.69 -3.87
N ARG A 84 8.68 -4.78 -4.31
CA ARG A 84 7.47 -5.35 -3.69
C ARG A 84 7.61 -5.48 -2.17
N PRO A 85 6.64 -5.00 -1.38
CA PRO A 85 6.57 -5.33 0.04
C PRO A 85 6.46 -6.85 0.25
N SER A 86 7.25 -7.39 1.18
CA SER A 86 7.13 -8.78 1.61
C SER A 86 5.87 -8.98 2.45
N TRP A 87 5.44 -10.23 2.61
CA TRP A 87 4.25 -10.54 3.40
C TRP A 87 4.29 -9.99 4.84
N PRO A 88 5.40 -10.09 5.62
CA PRO A 88 5.47 -9.47 6.95
C PRO A 88 5.36 -7.95 6.92
N GLU A 89 5.89 -7.30 5.88
CA GLU A 89 5.78 -5.85 5.72
C GLU A 89 4.34 -5.43 5.41
N MET A 90 3.65 -6.17 4.53
CA MET A 90 2.22 -5.97 4.28
C MET A 90 1.39 -6.16 5.55
N GLN A 91 1.73 -7.17 6.36
CA GLN A 91 1.06 -7.38 7.65
C GLN A 91 1.24 -6.20 8.59
N ARG A 92 2.48 -5.70 8.74
CA ARG A 92 2.78 -4.55 9.58
C ARG A 92 2.08 -3.28 9.08
N ILE A 93 2.05 -3.04 7.76
CA ILE A 93 1.32 -1.90 7.17
C ILE A 93 -0.18 -1.99 7.51
N LYS A 94 -0.79 -3.17 7.36
CA LYS A 94 -2.18 -3.41 7.76
C LYS A 94 -2.39 -3.11 9.24
N ASP A 95 -1.55 -3.68 10.10
CA ASP A 95 -1.71 -3.55 11.55
C ASP A 95 -1.58 -2.10 12.01
N GLU A 96 -0.61 -1.36 11.47
CA GLU A 96 -0.39 0.05 11.82
C GLU A 96 -1.48 0.99 11.26
N LEU A 97 -2.02 0.73 10.06
CA LEU A 97 -2.99 1.63 9.42
C LEU A 97 -4.45 1.26 9.66
N ALA A 98 -4.77 -0.03 9.77
CA ALA A 98 -6.14 -0.56 9.89
C ALA A 98 -6.40 -1.30 11.20
N GLY A 99 -5.35 -1.56 12.00
CA GLY A 99 -5.43 -2.27 13.27
C GLY A 99 -5.10 -3.76 13.14
N PRO A 100 -4.60 -4.39 14.22
CA PRO A 100 -4.17 -5.79 14.22
C PRO A 100 -5.31 -6.77 13.93
N GLU A 101 -6.52 -6.45 14.38
CA GLU A 101 -7.71 -7.30 14.20
C GLU A 101 -8.34 -7.20 12.80
N ALA A 102 -7.91 -6.24 11.97
CA ALA A 102 -8.46 -6.09 10.63
C ALA A 102 -8.12 -7.30 9.75
N THR A 103 -9.08 -7.76 8.95
CA THR A 103 -8.85 -8.76 7.90
C THR A 103 -8.61 -8.04 6.57
N ALA A 104 -7.58 -8.47 5.83
CA ALA A 104 -7.22 -7.88 4.55
C ALA A 104 -6.97 -8.93 3.47
N VAL A 105 -7.23 -8.55 2.21
CA VAL A 105 -6.99 -9.39 1.02
C VAL A 105 -6.12 -8.63 0.03
N GLU A 106 -5.04 -9.27 -0.42
CA GLU A 106 -4.32 -8.85 -1.62
C GLU A 106 -5.00 -9.50 -2.84
N VAL A 107 -5.45 -8.68 -3.79
CA VAL A 107 -6.25 -9.15 -4.94
C VAL A 107 -5.38 -9.29 -6.18
N TYR A 108 -5.49 -10.45 -6.84
CA TYR A 108 -5.01 -10.66 -8.20
C TYR A 108 -6.24 -10.66 -9.12
N PRO A 109 -6.52 -9.55 -9.82
CA PRO A 109 -7.81 -9.35 -10.47
C PRO A 109 -7.92 -10.16 -11.78
N PRO A 110 -9.13 -10.32 -12.33
CA PRO A 110 -9.35 -10.81 -13.69
C PRO A 110 -8.50 -10.05 -14.72
N LYS A 111 -8.22 -10.69 -15.87
CA LYS A 111 -7.29 -10.14 -16.87
C LYS A 111 -7.72 -8.76 -17.38
N GLU A 112 -9.02 -8.54 -17.58
CA GLU A 112 -9.57 -7.25 -18.01
C GLU A 112 -9.44 -6.11 -16.99
N GLU A 113 -9.25 -6.44 -15.71
CA GLU A 113 -9.13 -5.48 -14.61
C GLU A 113 -7.68 -5.15 -14.26
N ILE A 114 -6.70 -5.76 -14.95
CA ILE A 114 -5.28 -5.49 -14.74
C ILE A 114 -4.95 -4.06 -15.19
N VAL A 115 -4.42 -3.26 -14.26
CA VAL A 115 -3.91 -1.91 -14.53
C VAL A 115 -2.39 -1.90 -14.36
N ASP A 116 -1.64 -1.83 -15.47
CA ASP A 116 -0.17 -1.73 -15.47
C ASP A 116 0.29 -0.26 -15.57
N GLY A 117 -0.10 0.55 -14.58
CA GLY A 117 0.21 1.98 -14.54
C GLY A 117 1.36 2.35 -13.59
N ALA A 118 1.57 1.55 -12.54
CA ALA A 118 2.58 1.78 -11.51
C ALA A 118 2.86 0.49 -10.73
N ASN A 119 4.05 0.40 -10.12
CA ASN A 119 4.40 -0.66 -9.17
C ASN A 119 3.68 -0.42 -7.83
N MET A 120 2.38 -0.70 -7.80
CA MET A 120 1.51 -0.63 -6.63
C MET A 120 0.94 -2.00 -6.30
N TYR A 121 0.78 -2.26 -5.00
CA TYR A 121 0.22 -3.49 -4.45
C TYR A 121 -1.05 -3.17 -3.68
N HIS A 122 -2.13 -3.87 -4.00
CA HIS A 122 -3.48 -3.51 -3.59
C HIS A 122 -3.92 -4.36 -2.41
N LEU A 123 -4.03 -3.76 -1.24
CA LEU A 123 -4.52 -4.40 -0.02
C LEU A 123 -5.90 -3.86 0.34
N TRP A 124 -6.88 -4.75 0.41
CA TRP A 124 -8.28 -4.43 0.67
C TRP A 124 -8.66 -4.87 2.07
N ILE A 125 -9.03 -3.91 2.93
CA ILE A 125 -9.55 -4.19 4.26
C ILE A 125 -11.05 -4.45 4.15
N VAL A 126 -11.45 -5.68 4.46
CA VAL A 126 -12.83 -6.13 4.33
C VAL A 126 -13.62 -5.85 5.60
N THR A 127 -14.90 -5.56 5.45
CA THR A 127 -15.81 -5.26 6.57
C THR A 127 -16.50 -6.50 7.13
N ALA A 128 -16.48 -7.61 6.39
CA ALA A 128 -17.09 -8.88 6.78
C ALA A 128 -16.01 -9.98 6.90
N PRO A 129 -16.21 -10.99 7.77
CA PRO A 129 -15.34 -12.16 7.83
C PRO A 129 -15.26 -12.86 6.48
N LEU A 130 -14.07 -13.34 6.12
CA LEU A 130 -13.90 -14.19 4.95
C LEU A 130 -14.52 -15.57 5.22
N PRO A 131 -15.08 -16.23 4.18
CA PRO A 131 -15.62 -17.58 4.32
C PRO A 131 -14.53 -18.66 4.50
N PHE A 132 -13.26 -18.27 4.58
CA PHE A 132 -12.09 -19.13 4.74
C PHE A 132 -11.11 -18.53 5.77
N THR A 133 -10.22 -19.36 6.31
CA THR A 133 -9.19 -18.95 7.29
C THR A 133 -7.94 -19.81 7.16
N LEU A 134 -6.78 -19.25 7.51
CA LEU A 134 -5.49 -19.97 7.52
C LEU A 134 -5.45 -21.11 8.55
N HIS A 135 -6.26 -21.04 9.60
CA HIS A 135 -6.27 -22.03 10.67
C HIS A 135 -7.08 -23.30 10.35
N GLY A 136 -7.60 -23.45 9.12
CA GLY A 136 -8.36 -24.63 8.69
C GLY A 136 -9.50 -24.93 9.66
N ARG A 137 -10.63 -24.22 9.54
CA ARG A 137 -11.80 -24.59 10.36
C ARG A 137 -12.42 -25.87 9.81
N ASN A 138 -12.14 -26.99 10.48
CA ASN A 138 -13.19 -27.97 10.77
C ASN A 138 -14.20 -27.27 11.68
N ARG A 139 -15.10 -26.49 11.11
CA ARG A 139 -16.38 -26.22 11.76
C ARG A 139 -17.42 -26.97 10.94
N SER A 140 -17.55 -28.25 11.25
CA SER A 140 -18.86 -28.85 11.34
C SER A 140 -19.75 -27.85 12.10
N THR A 141 -20.80 -27.45 11.40
CA THR A 141 -21.97 -26.64 11.77
C THR A 141 -22.43 -26.84 13.23
N PRO A 142 -23.15 -25.88 13.84
CA PRO A 142 -24.35 -25.23 13.29
C PRO A 142 -24.21 -23.74 12.96
#